data_AF-A0A2V9CRM1-F1
#
_entry.id   AF-A0A2V9CRM1-F1
#
_cell.length_a   1.000
_cell.length_b   1.000
_cell.length_c   1.000
_cell.angle_alpha   90.00
_cell.angle_beta   90.00
_cell.angle_gamma   90.00
#
_symmetry.space_group_name_H-M   'P 1'
#
loop_
_entity.id
_entity.type
_entity.pdbx_description
1 polymer ?
#
loop_
_entity_poly.entity_id
_entity_poly.type
_entity_poly.pdbx_seq_one_letter_code
_entity_poly.pdbx_strand_id
1 'polypeptide(L)'
;MKTAMRALPFVLASFLCASGLAAAVSPDFAQKKDYLSESEADKIRDAETTSERIKLFISFAADRIKKLQYEFAHPGELHREERINALINAYAGCIDDSSDLIQLGVNKQQDIRDAIKEMQSRAPEFLTYLKELSAKGQAVGSYKDNLNDAIDATNDAIRDAAEAIKENAPPPVRRRPQ
;
A
#
# COMPACT_ATOMS: atom_id res chain seq x y z
N MET A 1 59.21 21.25 -58.93
CA MET A 1 58.84 22.53 -59.57
C MET A 1 57.31 22.64 -59.58
N LYS A 2 56.77 23.73 -59.01
CA LYS A 2 55.54 24.49 -59.37
C LYS A 2 54.21 23.69 -59.53
N THR A 3 53.24 23.81 -58.60
CA THR A 3 52.06 24.75 -58.59
C THR A 3 51.28 24.74 -59.91
N ALA A 4 49.94 24.68 -60.03
CA ALA A 4 48.81 25.18 -59.25
C ALA A 4 47.50 24.52 -59.79
N MET A 5 46.49 24.20 -58.98
CA MET A 5 45.28 24.99 -58.63
C MET A 5 44.25 25.22 -59.76
N ARG A 6 43.02 24.72 -59.54
CA ARG A 6 41.67 25.26 -59.91
C ARG A 6 40.64 24.11 -59.80
N ALA A 7 39.38 24.24 -59.42
CA ALA A 7 38.57 25.14 -58.61
C ALA A 7 37.19 24.44 -58.46
N LEU A 8 36.49 24.74 -57.36
CA LEU A 8 35.15 24.32 -56.87
C LEU A 8 33.98 24.36 -57.89
N PRO A 9 32.75 23.80 -57.64
CA PRO A 9 31.93 24.05 -56.44
C PRO A 9 31.09 22.90 -55.83
N PHE A 10 30.89 23.03 -54.51
CA PHE A 10 29.67 22.81 -53.70
C PHE A 10 28.56 21.88 -54.24
N VAL A 11 28.29 20.79 -53.51
CA VAL A 11 26.94 20.50 -53.01
C VAL A 11 27.03 19.93 -51.60
N LEU A 12 26.43 20.65 -50.66
CA LEU A 12 26.26 20.32 -49.25
C LEU A 12 25.06 19.36 -49.14
N ALA A 13 25.22 18.20 -48.51
CA ALA A 13 24.10 17.35 -48.10
C ALA A 13 24.40 16.74 -46.73
N SER A 14 24.01 17.50 -45.71
CA SER A 14 23.98 17.09 -44.32
C SER A 14 22.84 16.10 -44.10
N PHE A 15 23.13 14.90 -43.60
CA PHE A 15 22.13 14.05 -42.95
C PHE A 15 22.74 13.50 -41.65
N LEU A 16 22.56 14.27 -40.57
CA LEU A 16 22.85 13.88 -39.21
C LEU A 16 21.57 13.22 -38.66
N CYS A 17 21.45 11.89 -38.77
CA CYS A 17 20.42 11.15 -38.04
C CYS A 17 20.92 10.86 -36.64
N ALA A 18 20.72 11.80 -35.72
CA ALA A 18 20.86 11.57 -34.29
C ALA A 18 19.57 10.93 -33.77
N SER A 19 19.54 9.60 -33.67
CA SER A 19 18.46 8.83 -33.07
C SER A 19 18.47 9.03 -31.55
N GLY A 20 17.82 10.08 -31.06
CA GLY A 20 17.51 10.23 -29.64
C GLY A 20 16.42 9.25 -29.24
N LEU A 21 16.79 8.10 -28.67
CA LEU A 21 15.87 7.29 -27.89
C LEU A 21 15.54 8.07 -26.60
N ALA A 22 14.50 8.88 -26.66
CA ALA A 22 13.80 9.29 -25.44
C ALA A 22 13.08 8.05 -24.91
N ALA A 23 13.68 7.38 -23.93
CA ALA A 23 12.97 6.39 -23.13
C ALA A 23 11.82 7.13 -22.42
N ALA A 24 10.61 6.99 -22.94
CA ALA A 24 9.39 7.39 -22.26
C ALA A 24 9.30 6.55 -20.99
N VAL A 25 9.74 7.11 -19.87
CA VAL A 25 9.34 6.65 -18.55
C VAL A 25 7.85 6.94 -18.43
N SER A 26 7.02 5.96 -18.79
CA SER A 26 5.60 5.99 -18.44
C SER A 26 5.53 6.19 -16.93
N PRO A 27 4.77 7.18 -16.42
CA PRO A 27 4.50 7.24 -14.99
C PRO A 27 3.84 5.91 -14.63
N ASP A 28 4.47 5.19 -13.69
CA ASP A 28 3.93 4.00 -13.08
C ASP A 28 2.67 4.43 -12.33
N PHE A 29 1.54 4.51 -13.03
CA PHE A 29 0.24 4.67 -12.41
C PHE A 29 0.09 3.44 -11.54
N ALA A 30 0.30 3.60 -10.23
CA ALA A 30 0.19 2.55 -9.23
C ALA A 30 -1.00 1.65 -9.59
N GLN A 31 -0.68 0.43 -10.03
CA GLN A 31 -1.67 -0.49 -10.57
C GLN A 31 -2.78 -0.66 -9.53
N LYS A 32 -4.04 -0.47 -9.93
CA LYS A 32 -5.20 -0.61 -9.04
C LYS A 32 -5.12 -2.00 -8.37
N LYS A 33 -5.16 -2.01 -7.04
CA LYS A 33 -5.21 -3.26 -6.29
C LYS A 33 -6.62 -3.85 -6.38
N ASP A 34 -6.72 -5.13 -6.73
CA ASP A 34 -7.99 -5.78 -7.02
C ASP A 34 -8.97 -5.80 -5.83
N TYR A 35 -8.45 -5.64 -4.61
CA TYR A 35 -9.24 -5.60 -3.39
C TYR A 35 -9.75 -4.20 -2.98
N LEU A 36 -9.40 -3.17 -3.74
CA LEU A 36 -9.90 -1.81 -3.57
C LEU A 36 -11.01 -1.51 -4.57
N SER A 37 -12.08 -0.88 -4.09
CA SER A 37 -13.02 -0.22 -5.00
C SER A 37 -12.36 0.96 -5.70
N GLU A 38 -12.94 1.41 -6.82
CA GLU A 38 -12.43 2.59 -7.55
C GLU A 38 -12.37 3.82 -6.65
N SER A 39 -13.43 4.07 -5.88
CA SER A 39 -13.49 5.19 -4.96
C SER A 39 -12.44 5.15 -3.84
N GLU A 40 -12.00 3.96 -3.44
CA GLU A 40 -10.97 3.80 -2.41
C GLU A 40 -9.58 3.98 -2.99
N ALA A 41 -9.35 3.46 -4.19
CA ALA A 41 -8.13 3.71 -4.95
C ALA A 41 -7.96 5.21 -5.23
N ASP A 42 -9.04 5.91 -5.59
CA ASP A 42 -9.03 7.37 -5.77
C ASP A 42 -8.64 8.10 -4.49
N LYS A 43 -9.24 7.74 -3.34
CA LYS A 43 -8.86 8.34 -2.04
C LYS A 43 -7.37 8.16 -1.72
N ILE A 44 -6.79 6.99 -2.01
CA ILE A 44 -5.36 6.74 -1.78
C ILE A 44 -4.49 7.58 -2.72
N ARG A 45 -4.92 7.73 -3.98
CA ARG A 45 -4.25 8.57 -4.98
C ARG A 45 -4.28 10.05 -4.59
N ASP A 46 -5.41 10.50 -4.06
CA ASP A 46 -5.64 11.90 -3.68
C ASP A 46 -5.04 12.27 -2.32
N ALA A 47 -4.68 11.28 -1.48
CA ALA A 47 -3.99 11.53 -0.21
C ALA A 47 -2.60 12.16 -0.45
N GLU A 48 -2.30 13.23 0.28
CA GLU A 48 -1.08 14.02 0.09
C GLU A 48 0.11 13.37 0.79
N THR A 49 -0.13 12.79 1.98
CA THR A 49 0.92 12.26 2.85
C THR A 49 0.89 10.74 2.96
N THR A 50 2.04 10.14 3.28
CA THR A 50 2.12 8.70 3.60
C THR A 50 1.27 8.36 4.83
N SER A 51 1.21 9.25 5.84
CA SER A 51 0.37 9.06 7.02
C SER A 51 -1.10 8.93 6.65
N GLU A 52 -1.62 9.81 5.78
CA GLU A 52 -3.00 9.72 5.29
C GLU A 52 -3.27 8.42 4.53
N ARG A 53 -2.35 7.98 3.66
CA ARG A 53 -2.50 6.70 2.94
C ARG A 53 -2.58 5.51 3.89
N ILE A 54 -1.70 5.46 4.90
CA ILE A 54 -1.72 4.42 5.94
C ILE A 54 -3.09 4.39 6.64
N LYS A 55 -3.58 5.56 7.08
CA LYS A 55 -4.88 5.67 7.77
C LYS A 55 -6.05 5.26 6.89
N LEU A 56 -6.01 5.58 5.60
CA LEU A 56 -7.02 5.13 4.64
C LEU A 56 -7.07 3.61 4.58
N PHE A 57 -5.93 2.93 4.43
CA PHE A 57 -5.89 1.46 4.45
C PHE A 57 -6.42 0.87 5.76
N ILE A 58 -6.06 1.43 6.92
CA ILE A 58 -6.60 1.00 8.22
C ILE A 58 -8.12 1.18 8.27
N SER A 59 -8.63 2.31 7.77
CA SER A 59 -10.07 2.58 7.72
C SER A 59 -10.80 1.61 6.80
N PHE A 60 -10.19 1.27 5.67
CA PHE A 60 -10.70 0.32 4.71
C PHE A 60 -10.76 -1.07 5.33
N ALA A 61 -9.70 -1.52 5.99
CA ALA A 61 -9.69 -2.77 6.76
C ALA A 61 -10.84 -2.81 7.79
N ALA A 62 -11.05 -1.72 8.54
CA ALA A 62 -12.17 -1.62 9.49
C ALA A 62 -13.54 -1.81 8.83
N ASP A 63 -13.73 -1.26 7.64
CA ASP A 63 -14.99 -1.41 6.89
C ASP A 63 -15.20 -2.85 6.40
N ARG A 64 -14.14 -3.58 6.06
CA ARG A 64 -14.25 -5.02 5.72
C ARG A 64 -14.64 -5.83 6.94
N ILE A 65 -14.08 -5.54 8.11
CA ILE A 65 -14.47 -6.18 9.38
C ILE A 65 -15.95 -5.94 9.67
N LYS A 66 -16.45 -4.71 9.51
CA LYS A 66 -17.89 -4.41 9.68
C LYS A 66 -18.77 -5.18 8.70
N LYS A 67 -18.36 -5.28 7.43
CA LYS A 67 -19.09 -6.06 6.42
C LYS A 67 -19.08 -7.55 6.75
N LEU A 68 -17.97 -8.10 7.24
CA LEU A 68 -17.91 -9.48 7.74
C LEU A 68 -18.89 -9.69 8.90
N GLN A 69 -18.88 -8.81 9.90
CA GLN A 69 -19.83 -8.84 11.00
C GLN A 69 -21.28 -8.87 10.51
N TYR A 70 -21.59 -8.06 9.49
CA TYR A 70 -22.90 -8.04 8.86
C TYR A 70 -23.28 -9.37 8.18
N GLU A 71 -22.38 -9.96 7.37
CA GLU A 71 -22.61 -11.25 6.68
C GLU A 71 -22.76 -12.43 7.66
N PHE A 72 -22.14 -12.37 8.84
CA PHE A 72 -22.32 -13.35 9.91
C PHE A 72 -23.60 -13.14 10.72
N ALA A 73 -24.03 -11.89 10.91
CA ALA A 73 -25.29 -11.58 11.59
C ALA A 73 -26.53 -11.80 10.71
N HIS A 74 -26.38 -11.71 9.38
CA HIS A 74 -27.47 -11.84 8.41
C HIS A 74 -27.11 -12.89 7.34
N PRO A 75 -27.31 -14.18 7.62
CA PRO A 75 -27.01 -15.23 6.65
C PRO A 75 -27.88 -15.08 5.38
N GLY A 76 -27.27 -14.66 4.28
CA GLY A 76 -27.88 -14.70 2.94
C GLY A 76 -27.64 -16.03 2.24
N GLU A 77 -28.50 -16.39 1.28
CA GLU A 77 -28.45 -17.71 0.63
C GLU A 77 -27.52 -17.78 -0.59
N LEU A 78 -27.38 -16.70 -1.37
CA LEU A 78 -26.61 -16.70 -2.62
C LEU A 78 -25.20 -16.14 -2.42
N HIS A 79 -24.18 -16.79 -3.00
CA HIS A 79 -22.77 -16.33 -3.07
C HIS A 79 -22.14 -15.88 -1.75
N ARG A 80 -22.68 -16.31 -0.60
CA ARG A 80 -22.26 -15.81 0.72
C ARG A 80 -20.81 -16.16 1.02
N GLU A 81 -20.40 -17.39 0.74
CA GLU A 81 -19.02 -17.86 0.99
C GLU A 81 -18.00 -17.09 0.15
N GLU A 82 -18.32 -16.82 -1.13
CA GLU A 82 -17.50 -16.02 -2.03
C GLU A 82 -17.34 -14.59 -1.50
N ARG A 83 -18.43 -13.96 -1.03
CA ARG A 83 -18.38 -12.63 -0.41
C ARG A 83 -17.54 -12.60 0.86
N ILE A 84 -17.70 -13.58 1.74
CA ILE A 84 -16.90 -13.69 2.97
C ILE A 84 -15.42 -13.81 2.63
N ASN A 85 -15.06 -14.71 1.69
CA ASN A 85 -13.69 -14.85 1.21
C ASN A 85 -13.13 -13.55 0.64
N ALA A 86 -13.88 -12.88 -0.23
CA ALA A 86 -13.46 -11.61 -0.82
C ALA A 86 -13.22 -10.53 0.25
N LEU A 87 -14.08 -10.47 1.28
CA LEU A 87 -13.93 -9.53 2.38
C LEU A 87 -12.70 -9.83 3.25
N ILE A 88 -12.41 -11.10 3.54
CA ILE A 88 -11.23 -11.51 4.30
C ILE A 88 -9.94 -11.17 3.54
N ASN A 89 -9.88 -11.52 2.26
CA ASN A 89 -8.71 -11.22 1.42
C ASN A 89 -8.51 -9.70 1.25
N ALA A 90 -9.59 -8.95 1.09
CA ALA A 90 -9.51 -7.50 1.00
C ALA A 90 -9.11 -6.84 2.32
N TYR A 91 -9.50 -7.41 3.46
CA TYR A 91 -9.01 -6.99 4.76
C TYR A 91 -7.50 -7.21 4.87
N ALA A 92 -7.03 -8.43 4.57
CA ALA A 92 -5.60 -8.79 4.67
C ALA A 92 -4.76 -7.85 3.79
N GLY A 93 -5.15 -7.66 2.53
CA GLY A 93 -4.46 -6.75 1.62
C GLY A 93 -4.39 -5.31 2.14
N CYS A 94 -5.44 -4.79 2.79
CA CYS A 94 -5.38 -3.46 3.40
C CYS A 94 -4.41 -3.37 4.58
N ILE A 95 -4.34 -4.41 5.42
CA ILE A 95 -3.43 -4.44 6.57
C ILE A 95 -1.98 -4.55 6.12
N ASP A 96 -1.69 -5.42 5.15
CA ASP A 96 -0.34 -5.59 4.59
C ASP A 96 0.16 -4.30 3.96
N ASP A 97 -0.64 -3.68 3.10
CA ASP A 97 -0.31 -2.39 2.48
C ASP A 97 -0.05 -1.29 3.50
N SER A 98 -0.86 -1.27 4.56
CA SER A 98 -0.67 -0.32 5.64
C SER A 98 0.64 -0.57 6.39
N SER A 99 1.04 -1.83 6.60
CA SER A 99 2.33 -2.18 7.22
C SER A 99 3.51 -1.80 6.31
N ASP A 100 3.42 -2.12 5.02
CA ASP A 100 4.42 -1.76 4.00
C ASP A 100 4.66 -0.25 3.92
N LEU A 101 3.58 0.54 3.96
CA LEU A 101 3.67 2.00 3.96
C LEU A 101 4.24 2.54 5.27
N ILE A 102 3.97 1.90 6.42
CA ILE A 102 4.62 2.24 7.69
C ILE A 102 6.13 2.04 7.55
N GLN A 103 6.58 0.87 7.07
CA GLN A 103 8.01 0.60 6.88
C GLN A 103 8.65 1.58 5.88
N LEU A 104 7.97 1.87 4.77
CA LEU A 104 8.43 2.84 3.80
C LEU A 104 8.56 4.25 4.40
N GLY A 105 7.58 4.68 5.21
CA GLY A 105 7.60 5.97 5.87
C GLY A 105 8.71 6.08 6.91
N VAL A 106 8.98 5.01 7.67
CA VAL A 106 10.15 4.94 8.57
C VAL A 106 11.45 5.06 7.76
N ASN A 107 11.63 4.26 6.71
CA ASN A 107 12.84 4.27 5.88
C ASN A 107 13.09 5.64 5.24
N LYS A 108 12.03 6.36 4.87
CA LYS A 108 12.09 7.71 4.30
C LYS A 108 12.08 8.82 5.36
N GLN A 109 12.11 8.49 6.64
CA GLN A 109 12.07 9.45 7.77
C GLN A 109 10.88 10.42 7.68
N GLN A 110 9.73 9.93 7.20
CA GLN A 110 8.50 10.70 7.09
C GLN A 110 7.79 10.78 8.44
N ASP A 111 7.06 11.88 8.66
CA ASP A 111 6.18 12.01 9.82
C ASP A 111 4.93 11.14 9.62
N ILE A 112 4.97 9.93 10.18
CA ILE A 112 3.88 8.94 10.13
C ILE A 112 3.52 8.42 11.52
N ARG A 113 3.96 9.12 12.57
CA ARG A 113 3.89 8.61 13.94
C ARG A 113 2.46 8.50 14.44
N ASP A 114 1.59 9.37 13.96
CA ASP A 114 0.15 9.32 14.20
C ASP A 114 -0.53 8.13 13.52
N ALA A 115 -0.17 7.82 12.29
CA ALA A 115 -0.63 6.63 11.56
C ALA A 115 -0.15 5.32 12.22
N ILE A 116 1.10 5.26 12.70
CA ILE A 116 1.62 4.10 13.44
C ILE A 116 0.79 3.87 14.73
N LYS A 117 0.46 4.94 15.45
CA LYS A 117 -0.40 4.85 16.65
C LYS A 117 -1.80 4.36 16.32
N GLU A 118 -2.34 4.76 15.17
CA GLU A 118 -3.64 4.26 14.71
C GLU A 118 -3.59 2.76 14.44
N MET A 119 -2.53 2.26 13.77
CA MET A 119 -2.31 0.81 13.59
C MET A 119 -2.23 0.09 14.94
N GLN A 120 -1.45 0.61 15.90
CA GLN A 120 -1.31 0.03 17.25
C GLN A 120 -2.63 -0.02 18.02
N SER A 121 -3.53 0.94 17.79
CA SER A 121 -4.85 0.94 18.43
C SER A 121 -5.82 -0.03 17.76
N ARG A 122 -5.81 -0.11 16.42
CA ARG A 122 -6.86 -0.77 15.65
C ARG A 122 -6.58 -2.24 15.36
N ALA A 123 -5.33 -2.59 15.04
CA ALA A 123 -4.97 -3.96 14.69
C ALA A 123 -5.27 -4.98 15.81
N PRO A 124 -5.06 -4.70 17.11
CA PRO A 124 -5.45 -5.62 18.18
C PRO A 124 -6.96 -5.87 18.27
N GLU A 125 -7.79 -4.86 17.96
CA GLU A 125 -9.25 -4.99 17.92
C GLU A 125 -9.67 -5.90 16.76
N PHE A 126 -9.07 -5.72 15.58
CA PHE A 126 -9.33 -6.58 14.42
C PHE A 126 -8.89 -8.02 14.67
N LEU A 127 -7.68 -8.20 15.23
CA LEU A 127 -7.14 -9.51 15.56
C LEU A 127 -8.05 -10.29 16.51
N THR A 128 -8.59 -9.61 17.53
CA THR A 128 -9.54 -10.20 18.47
C THR A 128 -10.75 -10.76 17.73
N TYR A 129 -11.35 -9.96 16.84
CA TYR A 129 -12.51 -10.38 16.05
C TYR A 129 -12.19 -11.57 15.13
N LEU A 130 -11.07 -11.54 14.40
CA LEU A 130 -10.67 -12.63 13.50
C LEU A 130 -10.42 -13.94 14.25
N LYS A 131 -9.77 -13.88 15.42
CA LYS A 131 -9.56 -15.04 16.30
C LYS A 131 -10.86 -15.59 16.84
N GLU A 132 -11.80 -14.74 17.24
CA GLU A 132 -13.14 -15.20 17.64
C GLU A 132 -13.87 -15.90 16.50
N LEU A 133 -13.76 -15.38 15.27
CA LEU A 133 -14.38 -15.97 14.10
C LEU A 133 -13.81 -17.37 13.81
N SER A 134 -12.49 -17.52 13.92
CA SER A 134 -11.79 -18.80 13.79
C SER A 134 -12.21 -19.79 14.89
N ALA A 135 -12.27 -19.34 16.14
CA ALA A 135 -12.58 -20.17 17.30
C ALA A 135 -14.03 -20.67 17.36
N LYS A 136 -15.00 -19.88 16.86
CA LYS A 136 -16.44 -20.25 16.89
C LYS A 136 -16.79 -21.41 15.96
N GLY A 137 -15.83 -21.99 15.25
CA GLY A 137 -16.09 -23.02 14.23
C GLY A 137 -16.93 -22.50 13.07
N GLN A 138 -17.19 -21.18 13.04
CA GLN A 138 -17.84 -20.53 11.92
C GLN A 138 -16.94 -20.52 10.70
N ALA A 139 -15.62 -20.68 10.85
CA ALA A 139 -14.71 -20.97 9.73
C ALA A 139 -15.04 -22.32 9.09
N VAL A 140 -16.04 -22.32 8.20
CA VAL A 140 -16.30 -23.42 7.26
C VAL A 140 -15.06 -23.54 6.39
N GLY A 141 -14.72 -24.76 5.97
CA GLY A 141 -13.47 -25.05 5.24
C GLY A 141 -13.21 -24.14 4.03
N SER A 142 -14.23 -23.51 3.45
CA SER A 142 -14.11 -22.65 2.26
C SER A 142 -13.38 -21.32 2.47
N TYR A 143 -13.19 -20.82 3.69
CA TYR A 143 -12.44 -19.58 3.96
C TYR A 143 -11.46 -19.66 5.13
N LYS A 144 -11.22 -20.87 5.65
CA LYS A 144 -10.34 -21.08 6.79
C LYS A 144 -8.91 -20.61 6.51
N ASP A 145 -8.37 -20.92 5.34
CA ASP A 145 -6.99 -20.60 4.99
C ASP A 145 -6.81 -19.07 4.87
N ASN A 146 -7.70 -18.41 4.11
CA ASN A 146 -7.73 -16.95 4.02
C ASN A 146 -7.89 -16.27 5.39
N LEU A 147 -8.68 -16.86 6.31
CA LEU A 147 -8.82 -16.33 7.66
C LEU A 147 -7.52 -16.47 8.48
N ASN A 148 -6.79 -17.57 8.32
CA ASN A 148 -5.48 -17.73 8.97
C ASN A 148 -4.48 -16.73 8.41
N ASP A 149 -4.44 -16.56 7.09
CA ASP A 149 -3.56 -15.57 6.44
C ASP A 149 -3.87 -14.15 6.94
N ALA A 150 -5.16 -13.78 7.07
CA ALA A 150 -5.57 -12.50 7.64
C ALA A 150 -5.16 -12.33 9.11
N ILE A 151 -5.19 -13.40 9.91
CA ILE A 151 -4.72 -13.39 11.30
C ILE A 151 -3.20 -13.17 11.34
N ASP A 152 -2.46 -13.86 10.48
CA ASP A 152 -1.00 -13.77 10.40
C ASP A 152 -0.55 -12.38 9.94
N ALA A 153 -1.12 -11.86 8.85
CA ALA A 153 -0.95 -10.48 8.39
C ALA A 153 -1.18 -9.45 9.51
N THR A 154 -2.23 -9.66 10.32
CA THR A 154 -2.53 -8.75 11.43
C THR A 154 -1.53 -8.87 12.58
N ASN A 155 -1.06 -10.09 12.91
CA ASN A 155 -0.02 -10.27 13.92
C ASN A 155 1.29 -9.61 13.49
N ASP A 156 1.66 -9.76 12.22
CA ASP A 156 2.85 -9.14 11.65
C ASP A 156 2.73 -7.60 11.67
N ALA A 157 1.61 -7.04 11.20
CA ALA A 157 1.38 -5.59 11.27
C ALA A 157 1.42 -5.02 12.71
N ILE A 158 0.95 -5.77 13.71
CA ILE A 158 1.07 -5.37 15.13
C ILE A 158 2.54 -5.32 15.55
N ARG A 159 3.33 -6.34 15.20
CA ARG A 159 4.76 -6.41 15.51
C ARG A 159 5.51 -5.27 14.83
N ASP A 160 5.27 -5.08 13.53
CA ASP A 160 5.92 -4.07 12.71
C ASP A 160 5.59 -2.66 13.21
N ALA A 161 4.33 -2.38 13.58
CA ALA A 161 3.96 -1.10 14.19
C ALA A 161 4.63 -0.86 15.55
N ALA A 162 4.86 -1.92 16.34
CA ALA A 162 5.56 -1.84 17.62
C ALA A 162 7.07 -1.59 17.46
N GLU A 163 7.66 -1.99 16.35
CA GLU A 163 9.05 -1.67 15.97
C GLU A 163 9.13 -0.26 15.38
N ALA A 164 8.32 0.04 14.38
CA ALA A 164 8.26 1.32 13.68
C ALA A 164 8.08 2.52 14.61
N ILE A 165 7.30 2.40 15.69
CA ILE A 165 7.10 3.52 16.63
C ILE A 165 8.39 3.93 17.37
N LYS A 166 9.33 2.99 17.52
CA LYS A 166 10.63 3.22 18.18
C LYS A 166 11.59 3.87 17.21
N GLU A 167 11.56 3.45 15.94
CA GLU A 167 12.41 3.97 14.88
C GLU A 167 11.97 5.36 14.40
N ASN A 168 10.66 5.60 14.33
CA ASN A 168 10.07 6.92 14.03
C ASN A 168 10.04 7.82 15.28
N ALA A 169 11.14 7.85 16.04
CA ALA A 169 11.28 8.75 17.17
C ALA A 169 11.43 10.20 16.68
N PRO A 170 10.79 11.18 17.35
CA PRO A 170 10.98 12.58 16.99
C PRO A 170 12.45 12.96 17.14
N PRO A 171 12.98 13.89 16.31
CA PRO A 171 14.36 14.32 16.39
C PRO A 171 14.72 14.75 17.83
N PRO A 172 15.94 14.44 18.32
CA PRO A 172 16.36 14.86 19.64
C PRO A 172 16.20 16.37 19.78
N VAL A 173 15.50 16.82 20.83
CA VAL A 173 15.36 18.24 21.14
C VAL A 173 16.76 18.79 21.44
N ARG A 174 17.33 19.54 20.49
CA ARG A 174 18.59 20.25 20.71
C ARG A 174 18.34 21.29 21.81
N ARG A 175 18.88 21.06 23.01
CA ARG A 175 18.87 22.07 24.06
C ARG A 175 19.64 23.28 23.55
N ARG A 176 19.03 24.46 23.58
CA ARG A 176 19.74 25.71 23.30
C ARG A 176 20.84 25.87 24.35
N PRO A 177 22.07 26.27 23.98
CA PRO A 177 23.08 26.65 24.96
C PRO A 177 22.53 27.79 25.81
N GLN A 178 22.69 27.68 27.13
CA GLN A 178 22.33 28.72 28.10
C GLN A 178 23.22 29.95 27.94
#